data_AF-A0A2T2ZLH5-F1
#
_entry.id   AF-A0A2T2ZLH5-F1
#
_cell.length_a   1.000
_cell.length_b   1.000
_cell.length_c   1.000
_cell.angle_alpha   90.00
_cell.angle_beta   90.00
_cell.angle_gamma   90.00
#
_symmetry.space_group_name_H-M   'P 1'
#
loop_
_entity.id
_entity.type
_entity.pdbx_description
1 polymer ?
#
loop_
_entity_poly.entity_id
_entity_poly.type
_entity_poly.pdbx_seq_one_letter_code
_entity_poly.pdbx_strand_id
1 'polypeptide(L)'
;MDRVERQEPIFASTFGDVFFETQDGIWLLDIVEGTLDWTWTELEECPAELETVEGQEDWLRANLGRAAFNRGLRPKRSEILDFAVPPKAGGELSVDYVGR
;
A
#
# COMPACT_ATOMS: atom_id res chain seq x y z
N MET A 1 -19.43 16.25 2.46
CA MET A 1 -18.84 14.91 2.31
C MET A 1 -19.16 14.52 0.89
N ASP A 2 -18.28 14.88 -0.05
CA ASP A 2 -18.47 14.54 -1.45
C ASP A 2 -18.55 13.03 -1.60
N ARG A 3 -19.48 12.60 -2.43
CA ARG A 3 -19.80 11.21 -2.65
C ARG A 3 -18.58 10.58 -3.33
N VAL A 4 -17.99 9.56 -2.73
CA VAL A 4 -16.98 8.74 -3.41
C VAL A 4 -17.66 8.18 -4.65
N GLU A 5 -17.27 8.69 -5.82
CA GLU A 5 -17.69 8.14 -7.12
C GLU A 5 -17.19 6.70 -7.25
N ARG A 6 -17.61 5.97 -8.28
CA ARG A 6 -17.14 4.59 -8.47
C ARG A 6 -15.61 4.59 -8.60
N GLN A 7 -14.95 4.08 -7.57
CA GLN A 7 -13.53 3.81 -7.53
C GLN A 7 -13.33 2.34 -7.83
N GLU A 8 -12.72 2.01 -8.97
CA GLU A 8 -12.42 0.63 -9.31
C GLU A 8 -11.03 0.28 -8.73
N PRO A 9 -10.93 -0.71 -7.82
CA PRO A 9 -9.65 -1.10 -7.27
C PRO A 9 -8.80 -1.76 -8.37
N ILE A 10 -7.58 -1.24 -8.57
CA ILE A 10 -6.62 -1.74 -9.57
C ILE A 10 -5.85 -2.91 -8.97
N PHE A 11 -5.22 -2.69 -7.81
CA PHE A 11 -4.50 -3.72 -7.05
C PHE A 11 -4.34 -3.31 -5.59
N ALA A 12 -3.88 -4.27 -4.76
CA ALA A 12 -3.49 -4.03 -3.38
C ALA A 12 -1.99 -4.31 -3.20
N SER A 13 -1.31 -3.48 -2.41
CA SER A 13 0.08 -3.67 -2.01
C SER A 13 0.23 -4.91 -1.13
N THR A 14 1.48 -5.29 -0.82
CA THR A 14 1.74 -6.41 0.11
C THR A 14 1.22 -6.11 1.52
N PHE A 15 1.06 -4.83 1.90
CA PHE A 15 0.52 -4.38 3.18
C PHE A 15 -0.96 -3.98 3.12
N GLY A 16 -1.63 -4.28 2.01
CA GLY A 16 -3.05 -4.06 1.84
C GLY A 16 -3.44 -2.68 1.34
N ASP A 17 -2.49 -1.75 1.13
CA ASP A 17 -2.81 -0.44 0.54
C ASP A 17 -3.48 -0.61 -0.82
N VAL A 18 -4.59 0.10 -1.05
CA VAL A 18 -5.41 -0.11 -2.26
C VAL A 18 -5.30 1.08 -3.18
N PHE A 19 -4.98 0.80 -4.45
CA PHE A 19 -4.92 1.79 -5.51
C PHE A 19 -6.24 1.76 -6.27
N PHE A 20 -6.88 2.92 -6.42
CA PHE A 20 -8.16 3.07 -7.08
C PHE A 20 -8.03 3.93 -8.33
N GLU A 21 -8.54 3.42 -9.45
CA GLU A 21 -8.70 4.21 -10.66
C GLU A 21 -9.96 5.08 -10.57
N THR A 22 -9.83 6.34 -10.97
CA THR A 22 -10.92 7.31 -11.13
C THR A 22 -10.78 8.06 -12.44
N GLN A 23 -11.79 8.85 -12.81
CA GLN A 23 -11.73 9.70 -13.99
C GLN A 23 -10.63 10.77 -13.89
N ASP A 24 -10.26 11.16 -12.67
CA ASP A 24 -9.29 12.21 -12.37
C ASP A 24 -7.90 11.67 -12.00
N GLY A 25 -7.66 10.36 -12.21
CA GLY A 25 -6.39 9.70 -11.91
C GLY A 25 -6.49 8.64 -10.82
N ILE A 26 -5.41 8.45 -10.07
CA ILE A 26 -5.26 7.34 -9.11
C ILE A 26 -5.26 7.85 -7.67
N TRP A 27 -6.12 7.23 -6.86
CA TRP A 27 -6.18 7.42 -5.42
C TRP A 27 -5.50 6.26 -4.69
N LEU A 28 -4.81 6.56 -3.59
CA LEU A 28 -4.23 5.58 -2.69
C LEU A 28 -4.97 5.59 -1.36
N LEU A 29 -5.52 4.44 -0.99
CA LEU A 29 -5.92 4.15 0.38
C LEU A 29 -4.73 3.52 1.10
N ASP A 30 -4.04 4.30 1.91
CA ASP A 30 -3.02 3.80 2.83
C ASP A 30 -3.72 3.20 4.05
N ILE A 31 -3.68 1.87 4.18
CA ILE A 31 -4.36 1.18 5.29
C ILE A 31 -3.55 1.31 6.57
N VAL A 32 -2.23 1.37 6.46
CA VAL A 32 -1.29 1.43 7.59
C VAL A 32 -1.39 2.78 8.29
N GLU A 33 -1.46 3.87 7.51
CA GLU A 33 -1.61 5.24 7.97
C GLU A 33 -3.07 5.74 7.95
N GLY A 34 -4.01 4.91 7.49
CA GLY A 34 -5.44 5.22 7.44
C GLY A 34 -5.75 6.55 6.77
N THR A 35 -5.16 6.80 5.60
CA THR A 35 -5.39 7.99 4.77
C THR A 35 -5.93 7.58 3.39
N LEU A 36 -6.61 8.51 2.73
CA LEU A 36 -7.08 8.35 1.36
C LEU A 36 -6.65 9.61 0.60
N ASP A 37 -5.64 9.46 -0.25
CA ASP A 37 -4.96 10.57 -0.90
C ASP A 37 -5.08 10.46 -2.42
N TRP A 38 -5.27 11.60 -3.09
CA TRP A 38 -5.20 11.69 -4.54
C TRP A 38 -3.74 11.93 -4.93
N THR A 39 -3.09 10.86 -5.42
CA THR A 39 -1.62 10.84 -5.53
C THR A 39 -1.14 11.11 -6.95
N TRP A 40 -1.84 10.58 -7.96
CA TRP A 40 -1.47 10.73 -9.37
C TRP A 40 -2.63 11.27 -10.18
N THR A 41 -2.35 12.30 -10.98
CA THR A 41 -3.37 12.95 -11.83
C THR A 41 -3.43 12.32 -13.21
N GLU A 42 -2.35 11.66 -13.65
CA GLU A 42 -2.30 10.92 -14.91
C GLU A 42 -2.06 9.42 -14.64
N LEU A 43 -2.79 8.55 -15.34
CA LEU A 43 -2.75 7.10 -15.10
C LEU A 43 -1.35 6.48 -15.30
N GLU A 44 -0.53 7.08 -16.16
CA GLU A 44 0.82 6.59 -16.48
C GLU A 44 1.86 6.95 -15.42
N GLU A 45 1.59 7.94 -14.56
CA GLU A 45 2.55 8.39 -13.54
C GLU A 45 2.75 7.34 -12.45
N CYS A 46 1.65 6.72 -12.00
CA CYS A 46 1.69 5.69 -10.96
C CYS A 46 2.58 4.49 -11.32
N PRO A 47 2.40 3.78 -12.46
CA PRO A 47 3.28 2.68 -12.81
C PRO A 47 4.73 3.12 -13.02
N ALA A 48 4.97 4.30 -13.61
CA ALA A 48 6.32 4.83 -13.80
C ALA A 48 7.05 5.05 -12.45
N GLU A 49 6.33 5.54 -11.43
CA GLU A 49 6.89 5.75 -10.10
C GLU A 49 7.12 4.42 -9.36
N LEU A 50 6.17 3.48 -9.44
CA LEU A 50 6.29 2.12 -8.87
C LEU A 50 7.39 1.26 -9.50
N GLU A 51 7.90 1.64 -10.68
CA GLU A 51 9.07 1.02 -11.29
C GLU A 51 10.40 1.49 -10.69
N THR A 52 10.40 2.62 -9.97
CA THR A 52 11.60 3.13 -9.30
C THR A 52 11.83 2.49 -7.94
N VAL A 53 13.09 2.41 -7.50
CA VAL A 53 13.42 1.89 -6.16
C VAL A 53 12.83 2.78 -5.06
N GLU A 54 12.83 4.10 -5.26
CA GLU A 54 12.30 5.07 -4.31
C GLU A 54 10.77 4.95 -4.21
N GLY A 55 10.06 4.96 -5.34
CA GLY A 55 8.61 4.77 -5.36
C GLY A 55 8.16 3.41 -4.81
N GLN A 56 8.94 2.34 -4.99
CA GLN A 56 8.67 1.06 -4.34
C GLN A 56 8.76 1.14 -2.81
N GLU A 57 9.65 1.97 -2.26
CA GLU A 57 9.68 2.18 -0.82
C GLU A 57 8.56 3.07 -0.32
N ASP A 58 8.35 4.20 -1.00
CA ASP A 58 7.37 5.20 -0.58
C ASP A 58 5.94 4.65 -0.64
N TRP A 59 5.61 3.86 -1.66
CA TRP A 59 4.24 3.43 -1.92
C TRP A 59 3.95 1.96 -1.61
N LEU A 60 4.97 1.09 -1.60
CA LEU A 60 4.77 -0.35 -1.40
C LEU A 60 5.50 -0.90 -0.16
N ARG A 61 6.29 -0.07 0.53
CA ARG A 61 7.12 -0.48 1.68
C ARG A 61 8.01 -1.69 1.32
N ALA A 62 8.60 -1.67 0.13
CA ALA A 62 9.26 -2.83 -0.47
C ALA A 62 10.40 -3.42 0.38
N ASN A 63 11.18 -2.62 1.10
CA ASN A 63 12.22 -3.05 2.01
C ASN A 63 11.64 -3.82 3.19
N LEU A 64 10.49 -3.38 3.71
CA LEU A 64 9.80 -4.08 4.78
C LEU A 64 9.24 -5.41 4.29
N GLY A 65 8.63 -5.43 3.10
CA GLY A 65 8.16 -6.66 2.45
C GLY A 65 9.32 -7.65 2.19
N ARG A 66 10.47 -7.16 1.74
CA ARG A 66 11.68 -7.96 1.53
C ARG A 66 12.26 -8.48 2.85
N ALA A 67 12.25 -7.67 3.91
CA ALA A 67 12.65 -8.11 5.24
C ALA A 67 11.73 -9.22 5.78
N ALA A 68 10.40 -9.07 5.61
CA ALA A 68 9.41 -10.07 6.00
C ALA A 68 9.61 -11.39 5.22
N PHE A 69 9.82 -11.29 3.91
CA PHE A 69 10.13 -12.43 3.05
C PHE A 69 11.39 -13.18 3.51
N ASN A 70 12.45 -12.45 3.87
CA ASN A 70 13.70 -13.02 4.39
C ASN A 70 13.51 -13.75 5.73
N ARG A 71 12.47 -13.40 6.50
CA ARG A 71 12.04 -14.12 7.71
C ARG A 71 11.10 -15.29 7.44
N GLY A 72 10.77 -15.55 6.19
CA GLY A 72 9.88 -16.64 5.78
C GLY A 72 8.39 -16.26 5.78
N LEU A 73 8.04 -15.00 6.01
CA LEU A 73 6.67 -14.52 5.84
C LEU A 73 6.37 -14.41 4.34
N ARG A 74 5.57 -15.35 3.85
CA ARG A 74 5.18 -15.46 2.44
C ARG A 74 3.65 -15.50 2.36
N PRO A 75 2.98 -14.36 2.20
CA PRO A 75 1.53 -14.35 2.09
C PRO A 75 1.11 -15.14 0.84
N LYS A 76 -0.01 -15.85 0.94
CA LYS A 76 -0.68 -16.41 -0.25
C LYS A 76 -1.23 -15.27 -1.12
N ARG A 77 -1.66 -15.62 -2.33
CA ARG A 77 -2.29 -14.68 -3.28
C ARG A 77 -3.48 -13.87 -2.69
N SER A 78 -4.15 -14.40 -1.67
CA SER A 78 -5.30 -13.78 -1.01
C SER A 78 -5.01 -13.28 0.41
N GLU A 79 -3.73 -13.28 0.82
CA GLU A 79 -3.29 -12.82 2.13
C GLU A 79 -2.44 -11.56 1.93
N ILE A 80 -2.42 -10.70 2.95
CA ILE A 80 -1.52 -9.53 3.01
C ILE A 80 -0.60 -9.70 4.21
N LEU A 81 0.43 -8.87 4.29
CA LEU A 81 1.14 -8.65 5.54
C LEU A 81 0.44 -7.55 6.33
N ASP A 82 0.34 -7.72 7.65
CA ASP A 82 -0.30 -6.75 8.54
C ASP A 82 0.49 -6.57 9.83
N PHE A 83 0.29 -5.44 10.49
CA PHE A 83 0.90 -5.12 11.77
C PHE A 83 0.00 -5.57 12.92
N ALA A 84 0.58 -6.23 13.92
CA ALA A 84 -0.17 -6.63 15.12
C ALA A 84 -0.81 -5.44 15.83
N VAL A 85 -0.15 -4.28 15.80
CA VAL A 85 -0.68 -2.98 16.17
C VAL A 85 -0.39 -2.02 15.00
N PRO A 86 -1.41 -1.43 14.35
CA PRO A 86 -1.17 -0.50 13.26
C PRO A 86 -0.27 0.67 13.70
N PRO A 87 0.70 1.12 12.87
CA PRO A 87 1.58 2.25 13.20
C PRO A 87 0.82 3.50 13.65
N LYS A 88 -0.27 3.85 12.95
CA LYS A 88 -1.15 4.96 13.35
C LYS A 88 -1.78 4.83 14.74
N ALA A 89 -1.93 3.60 15.24
CA ALA A 89 -2.41 3.31 16.59
C ALA A 89 -1.29 3.24 17.64
N GLY A 90 -0.07 3.66 17.29
CA GLY A 90 1.11 3.65 18.17
C GLY A 90 1.98 2.39 18.04
N GLY A 91 1.75 1.56 17.03
CA GLY A 91 2.65 0.47 16.66
C GLY A 91 3.95 0.96 16.02
N GLU A 92 4.94 0.08 15.90
CA GLU A 92 6.21 0.40 15.25
C GLU A 92 6.22 -0.10 13.80
N LEU A 93 6.71 0.75 12.88
CA LEU A 93 6.95 0.37 11.48
C LEU A 93 8.22 -0.49 11.37
N SER A 94 8.14 -1.73 11.84
CA SER A 94 9.25 -2.69 11.84
C SER A 94 8.77 -4.11 11.52
N VAL A 95 9.64 -4.88 10.85
CA VAL A 95 9.38 -6.28 10.47
C VAL A 95 9.17 -7.19 11.69
N ASP A 96 9.61 -6.76 12.89
CA ASP A 96 9.38 -7.48 14.15
C ASP A 96 7.90 -7.55 14.55
N TYR A 97 7.08 -6.64 14.02
CA TYR A 97 5.65 -6.55 14.35
C TYR A 97 4.73 -6.93 13.19
N VAL A 98 5.29 -7.49 12.12
CA VAL A 98 4.57 -7.89 10.90
C VAL A 98 4.22 -9.37 10.93
N GLY A 99 2.96 -9.69 10.60
CA GLY A 99 2.42 -11.04 10.40
C GLY A 99 1.79 -11.22 9.02
N ARG A 100 1.15 -12.37 8.81
CA ARG A 100 0.37 -12.74 7.61
C ARG A 100 -1.06 -13.09 7.97
#